data_AF-A0A7V1GIN2-F1
#
_entry.id   AF-A0A7V1GIN2-F1
#
_cell.length_a   1.000
_cell.length_b   1.000
_cell.length_c   1.000
_cell.angle_alpha   90.00
_cell.angle_beta   90.00
_cell.angle_gamma   90.00
#
_symmetry.space_group_name_H-M   'P 1'
#
loop_
_entity.id
_entity.type
_entity.pdbx_description
1 polymer ?
#
loop_
_entity_poly.entity_id
_entity_poly.type
_entity_poly.pdbx_seq_one_letter_code
_entity_poly.pdbx_strand_id
1 'polypeptide(L)'
;MGSTPTFGTIFNVPRSFILIKRLVKKYGKLIFFIIFLFILFLLPTPRLKLLDGVTGLPLEGYEIKIPLTAYILGPFVGVSQYFWHFTDFRFQTLSWLIWIVILYLLFNLKRKINISERLKRLFKVIISFILVCLFIFLVPLPKYSLRPENPEEILIDLHSHTTYSHETTATPEQNIRWHLARGFDAWAITDHPRTLEGARRAKEIAKEKYPQAVIITGQEIKCYQRKQGQNFLLLGIDEVVDPRDYGRKIAQITNLVHKKYRGAVIVPHWWRKKSHTLEELSNSGVDGFEIYTARVLGPEESIREAIKDVCQKNNLVMLGSSNWHGEGSASHIWTSIHIENWPNLNNREKEKAIVEALRNRKVDLFRVIVYDRTEPQNRARYFFEPFVGAFYYFSSLNGFQLLSWIIWSIIFYLLLCLIRIKPVVFNLIVIGVALLLFSKGITFLNLWVRYLEYNEILFPLGNILLFSGAFLLIAGILPLVQLKVKSNK
;
A
#
# COMPACT_ATOMS: atom_id res chain seq x y z
N MET A 1 -25.06 26.18 80.91
CA MET A 1 -24.76 24.86 80.31
C MET A 1 -24.92 24.96 78.80
N GLY A 2 -23.84 24.76 78.06
CA GLY A 2 -23.85 24.24 76.68
C GLY A 2 -24.28 25.14 75.52
N SER A 3 -23.51 26.18 75.20
CA SER A 3 -23.48 26.74 73.84
C SER A 3 -22.50 25.93 72.98
N THR A 4 -23.01 25.09 72.08
CA THR A 4 -22.21 24.45 71.03
C THR A 4 -22.12 25.38 69.81
N PRO A 5 -20.92 25.83 69.40
CA PRO A 5 -20.75 26.52 68.14
C PRO A 5 -20.74 25.48 67.01
N THR A 6 -21.65 25.62 66.05
CA THR A 6 -21.62 24.86 64.80
C THR A 6 -20.41 25.31 63.98
N PHE A 7 -19.33 24.55 64.08
CA PHE A 7 -18.15 24.68 63.24
C PHE A 7 -18.54 24.52 61.77
N GLY A 8 -18.14 25.51 60.97
CA GLY A 8 -18.43 25.55 59.55
C GLY A 8 -17.72 24.46 58.74
N THR A 9 -18.28 24.20 57.57
CA THR A 9 -17.52 23.78 56.38
C THR A 9 -18.29 24.28 55.15
N ILE A 10 -18.26 25.60 54.92
CA ILE A 10 -18.36 26.09 53.54
C ILE A 10 -17.03 25.69 52.90
N PHE A 11 -16.96 24.46 52.39
CA PHE A 11 -15.92 24.11 51.42
C PHE A 11 -16.16 25.00 50.21
N ASN A 12 -15.48 26.15 50.20
CA ASN A 12 -15.32 26.97 49.02
C ASN A 12 -14.54 26.12 48.01
N VAL A 13 -15.27 25.31 47.24
CA VAL A 13 -14.70 24.54 46.15
C VAL A 13 -14.01 25.55 45.23
N PRO A 14 -12.68 25.48 45.06
CA PRO A 14 -11.93 26.50 44.34
C PRO A 14 -12.57 26.76 42.97
N ARG A 15 -12.65 28.01 42.52
CA ARG A 15 -13.20 28.34 41.18
C ARG A 15 -12.52 27.53 40.07
N SER A 16 -11.24 27.19 40.24
CA SER A 16 -10.49 26.26 39.39
C SER A 16 -11.10 24.86 39.33
N PHE A 17 -11.61 24.32 40.44
CA PHE A 17 -12.23 22.99 40.53
C PHE A 17 -13.61 22.95 39.85
N ILE A 18 -14.38 24.04 39.91
CA ILE A 18 -15.65 24.19 39.18
C ILE A 18 -15.40 24.30 37.67
N LEU A 19 -14.38 25.07 37.27
CA LEU A 19 -13.96 25.21 35.89
C LEU A 19 -13.47 23.87 35.32
N ILE A 20 -12.65 23.12 36.07
CA ILE A 20 -12.18 21.78 35.70
C ILE A 20 -13.36 20.81 35.55
N LYS A 21 -14.32 20.79 36.50
CA LYS A 21 -15.53 19.94 36.35
C LYS A 21 -16.33 20.28 35.10
N ARG A 22 -16.47 21.56 34.74
CA ARG A 22 -17.16 22.00 33.51
C ARG A 22 -16.39 21.59 32.25
N LEU A 23 -15.07 21.75 32.25
CA LEU A 23 -14.20 21.33 31.14
C LEU A 23 -14.21 19.82 30.96
N VAL A 24 -14.10 19.03 32.03
CA VAL A 24 -14.16 17.56 31.99
C VAL A 24 -15.55 17.09 31.54
N LYS A 25 -16.63 17.71 32.01
CA LYS A 25 -17.99 17.36 31.55
C LYS A 25 -18.18 17.62 30.06
N LYS A 26 -17.59 18.71 29.54
CA LYS A 26 -17.71 19.09 28.13
C LYS A 26 -16.77 18.24 27.26
N TYR A 27 -15.48 18.19 27.58
CA TYR A 27 -14.40 17.62 26.76
C TYR A 27 -13.89 16.25 27.21
N GLY A 28 -14.48 15.65 28.26
CA GLY A 28 -13.95 14.44 28.90
C GLY A 28 -13.72 13.26 27.97
N LYS A 29 -14.55 13.08 26.93
CA LYS A 29 -14.34 12.03 25.91
C LYS A 29 -13.08 12.26 25.07
N LEU A 30 -12.81 13.51 24.69
CA LEU A 30 -11.62 13.87 23.94
C LEU A 30 -10.38 13.72 24.81
N ILE A 31 -10.44 14.21 26.06
CA ILE A 31 -9.35 14.08 27.03
C ILE A 31 -9.02 12.59 27.27
N PHE A 32 -10.04 11.77 27.51
CA PHE A 32 -9.87 10.33 27.68
C PHE A 32 -9.21 9.68 26.45
N PHE A 33 -9.66 10.02 25.24
CA PHE A 33 -9.07 9.50 24.01
C PHE A 33 -7.60 9.91 23.85
N ILE A 34 -7.26 11.18 24.13
CA ILE A 34 -5.87 11.67 24.06
C ILE A 34 -4.98 10.94 25.09
N ILE A 35 -5.46 10.78 26.32
CA ILE A 35 -4.75 10.01 27.36
C ILE A 35 -4.56 8.56 26.91
N PHE A 36 -5.59 7.94 26.35
CA PHE A 36 -5.51 6.58 25.83
C PHE A 36 -4.47 6.44 24.71
N LEU A 37 -4.45 7.37 23.75
CA LEU A 37 -3.41 7.41 22.72
C LEU A 37 -2.01 7.56 23.31
N PHE A 38 -1.85 8.43 24.31
CA PHE A 38 -0.58 8.62 24.99
C PHE A 38 -0.12 7.37 25.74
N ILE A 39 -1.03 6.68 26.42
CA ILE A 39 -0.74 5.39 27.06
C ILE A 39 -0.27 4.37 26.02
N LEU A 40 -0.98 4.21 24.90
CA LEU A 40 -0.58 3.29 23.84
C LEU A 40 0.80 3.62 23.28
N PHE A 41 1.10 4.90 23.06
CA PHE A 41 2.40 5.37 22.58
C PHE A 41 3.57 5.05 23.52
N LEU A 42 3.32 5.02 24.83
CA LEU A 42 4.35 4.68 25.83
C LEU A 42 4.60 3.17 25.95
N LEU A 43 3.74 2.32 25.39
CA LEU A 43 3.92 0.87 25.48
C LEU A 43 5.10 0.42 24.60
N PRO A 44 6.00 -0.42 25.14
CA PRO A 44 7.13 -0.93 24.38
C PRO A 44 6.60 -1.89 23.30
N THR A 45 6.76 -1.51 22.03
CA THR A 45 6.34 -2.34 20.90
C THR A 45 7.37 -2.31 19.78
N PRO A 46 7.48 -3.40 18.99
CA PRO A 46 8.28 -3.41 17.78
C PRO A 46 7.82 -2.31 16.82
N ARG A 47 8.69 -1.31 16.61
CA ARG A 47 8.51 -0.28 15.59
C ARG A 47 8.87 -0.83 14.21
N LEU A 48 8.31 -0.22 13.18
CA LEU A 48 8.79 -0.46 11.81
C LEU A 48 10.27 -0.11 11.72
N LYS A 49 11.04 -1.00 11.11
CA LYS A 49 12.49 -0.87 10.91
C LYS A 49 12.83 -1.34 9.51
N LEU A 50 13.98 -0.90 9.03
CA LEU A 50 14.59 -1.47 7.85
C LEU A 50 15.25 -2.78 8.25
N LEU A 51 14.89 -3.85 7.53
CA LEU A 51 15.39 -5.19 7.72
C LEU A 51 16.02 -5.66 6.42
N ASP A 52 17.11 -6.40 6.53
CA ASP A 52 17.60 -7.23 5.44
C ASP A 52 16.57 -8.36 5.19
N GLY A 53 16.01 -8.42 4.00
CA GLY A 53 14.97 -9.40 3.64
C GLY A 53 15.47 -10.85 3.65
N VAL A 54 16.77 -11.07 3.52
CA VAL A 54 17.39 -12.40 3.54
C VAL A 54 17.62 -12.87 4.97
N THR A 55 18.20 -12.03 5.83
CA THR A 55 18.57 -12.43 7.21
C THR A 55 17.52 -12.08 8.27
N GLY A 56 16.64 -11.13 7.98
CA GLY A 56 15.67 -10.57 8.94
C GLY A 56 16.30 -9.64 9.98
N LEU A 57 17.59 -9.34 9.88
CA LEU A 57 18.31 -8.47 10.80
C LEU A 57 18.12 -6.99 10.44
N PRO A 58 18.22 -6.06 11.41
CA PRO A 58 18.22 -4.63 11.12
C PRO A 58 19.29 -4.24 10.11
N LEU A 59 18.92 -3.36 9.17
CA LEU A 59 19.80 -2.88 8.12
C LEU A 59 20.22 -1.42 8.37
N GLU A 60 21.51 -1.14 8.20
CA GLU A 60 22.12 0.20 8.31
C GLU A 60 22.50 0.75 6.91
N GLY A 61 22.82 2.04 6.81
CA GLY A 61 23.20 2.69 5.55
C GLY A 61 22.02 3.14 4.67
N TYR A 62 20.81 3.10 5.21
CA TYR A 62 19.58 3.51 4.54
C TYR A 62 18.68 4.33 5.48
N GLU A 63 18.00 5.32 4.91
CA GLU A 63 17.12 6.21 5.66
C GLU A 63 15.70 6.21 5.06
N ILE A 64 14.70 6.06 5.92
CA ILE A 64 13.30 6.30 5.56
C ILE A 64 13.01 7.81 5.61
N LYS A 65 12.73 8.40 4.45
CA LYS A 65 12.33 9.81 4.32
C LYS A 65 10.81 9.93 4.37
N ILE A 66 10.30 10.65 5.37
CA ILE A 66 8.88 10.97 5.51
C ILE A 66 8.69 12.46 5.21
N PRO A 67 7.90 12.84 4.18
CA PRO A 67 7.69 14.25 3.88
C PRO A 67 6.88 14.93 4.99
N LEU A 68 7.12 16.22 5.22
CA LEU A 68 6.43 17.00 6.27
C LEU A 68 4.90 16.93 6.14
N THR A 69 4.39 16.94 4.91
CA THR A 69 2.96 16.80 4.62
C THR A 69 2.38 15.47 5.11
N ALA A 70 3.19 14.41 5.17
CA ALA A 70 2.76 13.12 5.74
C ALA A 70 2.57 13.20 7.26
N TYR A 71 3.42 13.94 7.97
CA TYR A 71 3.25 14.20 9.40
C TYR A 71 2.02 15.07 9.66
N ILE A 72 1.83 16.14 8.90
CA ILE A 72 0.65 17.01 9.03
C ILE A 72 -0.63 16.20 8.79
N LEU A 73 -0.65 15.31 7.80
CA LEU A 73 -1.78 14.44 7.48
C LEU A 73 -1.74 13.09 8.22
N GLY A 74 -1.02 13.02 9.35
CA GLY A 74 -0.71 11.78 10.08
C GLY A 74 -1.85 10.77 10.20
N PRO A 75 -3.04 11.12 10.69
CA PRO A 75 -4.17 10.20 10.78
C PRO A 75 -4.60 9.60 9.44
N PHE A 76 -4.66 10.42 8.39
CA PHE A 76 -5.09 9.97 7.06
C PHE A 76 -4.02 9.09 6.42
N VAL A 77 -2.77 9.53 6.47
CA VAL A 77 -1.62 8.84 5.88
C VAL A 77 -1.37 7.52 6.60
N GLY A 78 -1.34 7.54 7.93
CA GLY A 78 -1.02 6.40 8.77
C GLY A 78 -2.13 5.35 8.77
N VAL A 79 -3.42 5.75 8.85
CA VAL A 79 -4.53 4.79 8.66
C VAL A 79 -4.48 4.20 7.25
N SER A 80 -4.27 5.02 6.22
CA SER A 80 -4.13 4.50 4.87
C SER A 80 -2.96 3.50 4.76
N GLN A 81 -1.79 3.83 5.30
CA GLN A 81 -0.65 2.91 5.35
C GLN A 81 -1.01 1.61 6.07
N TYR A 82 -1.64 1.69 7.25
CA TYR A 82 -2.04 0.51 8.00
C TYR A 82 -2.88 -0.48 7.17
N PHE A 83 -3.87 -0.01 6.40
CA PHE A 83 -4.65 -0.89 5.50
C PHE A 83 -3.83 -1.41 4.31
N TRP A 84 -2.90 -0.62 3.78
CA TRP A 84 -2.01 -1.04 2.69
C TRP A 84 -0.96 -2.07 3.13
N HIS A 85 -0.68 -2.22 4.42
CA HIS A 85 0.23 -3.23 4.98
C HIS A 85 -0.50 -4.50 5.47
N PHE A 86 -1.76 -4.71 5.08
CA PHE A 86 -2.43 -5.97 5.37
C PHE A 86 -1.76 -7.12 4.64
N THR A 87 -1.17 -8.04 5.39
CA THR A 87 -0.61 -9.30 4.91
C THR A 87 -1.66 -10.12 4.16
N ASP A 88 -2.86 -10.26 4.72
CA ASP A 88 -4.04 -10.83 4.09
C ASP A 88 -5.16 -9.77 4.02
N PHE A 89 -5.08 -8.97 2.96
CA PHE A 89 -6.02 -7.88 2.71
C PHE A 89 -7.49 -8.29 2.81
N ARG A 90 -7.86 -9.46 2.26
CA ARG A 90 -9.25 -9.91 2.21
C ARG A 90 -9.74 -10.31 3.60
N PHE A 91 -8.98 -11.13 4.31
CA PHE A 91 -9.38 -11.65 5.60
C PHE A 91 -9.37 -10.56 6.68
N GLN A 92 -8.35 -9.70 6.69
CA GLN A 92 -8.24 -8.59 7.65
C GLN A 92 -9.32 -7.51 7.41
N THR A 93 -9.64 -7.18 6.15
CA THR A 93 -10.75 -6.26 5.86
C THR A 93 -12.11 -6.84 6.28
N LEU A 94 -12.31 -8.15 6.08
CA LEU A 94 -13.52 -8.84 6.55
C LEU A 94 -13.61 -8.84 8.08
N SER A 95 -12.49 -9.07 8.78
CA SER A 95 -12.43 -8.95 10.25
C SER A 95 -12.88 -7.56 10.72
N TRP A 96 -12.37 -6.49 10.11
CA TRP A 96 -12.82 -5.13 10.39
C TRP A 96 -14.34 -4.98 10.26
N LEU A 97 -14.92 -5.48 9.16
CA LEU A 97 -16.36 -5.41 8.94
C LEU A 97 -17.14 -6.19 10.01
N ILE A 98 -16.73 -7.42 10.33
CA ILE A 98 -17.36 -8.27 11.34
C ILE A 98 -17.36 -7.58 12.70
N TRP A 99 -16.22 -7.06 13.15
CA TRP A 99 -16.12 -6.39 14.45
C TRP A 99 -16.89 -5.08 14.52
N ILE A 100 -16.96 -4.32 13.42
CA ILE A 100 -17.82 -3.14 13.35
C ILE A 100 -19.29 -3.53 13.58
N VAL A 101 -19.75 -4.63 12.98
CA VAL A 101 -21.12 -5.15 13.18
C VAL A 101 -21.31 -5.63 14.63
N ILE A 102 -20.38 -6.42 15.17
CA ILE A 102 -20.44 -6.93 16.55
C ILE A 102 -20.50 -5.76 17.55
N LEU A 103 -19.58 -4.81 17.45
CA LEU A 103 -19.53 -3.65 18.35
C LEU A 103 -20.78 -2.79 18.23
N TYR A 104 -21.31 -2.62 17.02
CA TYR A 104 -22.59 -1.94 16.81
C TYR A 104 -23.74 -2.65 17.52
N LEU A 105 -23.84 -3.97 17.40
CA LEU A 105 -24.88 -4.76 18.06
C LEU A 105 -24.75 -4.66 19.58
N LEU A 106 -23.55 -4.89 20.13
CA LEU A 106 -23.26 -4.80 21.57
C LEU A 106 -23.64 -3.43 22.15
N PHE A 107 -23.27 -2.34 21.47
CA PHE A 107 -23.57 -0.97 21.93
C PHE A 107 -25.07 -0.62 21.91
N ASN A 108 -25.87 -1.33 21.09
CA ASN A 108 -27.30 -1.12 20.97
C ASN A 108 -28.16 -2.19 21.67
N LEU A 109 -27.56 -3.20 22.32
CA LEU A 109 -28.30 -4.25 23.04
C LEU A 109 -29.29 -3.69 24.06
N LYS A 110 -28.84 -2.73 24.87
CA LYS A 110 -29.65 -2.13 25.95
C LYS A 110 -30.58 -1.00 25.47
N ARG A 111 -30.56 -0.66 24.18
CA ARG A 111 -31.35 0.44 23.64
C ARG A 111 -32.68 -0.07 23.07
N LYS A 112 -33.78 0.50 23.56
CA LYS A 112 -35.14 0.26 23.02
C LYS A 112 -35.29 0.96 21.66
N ILE A 113 -34.76 0.35 20.60
CA ILE A 113 -34.82 0.84 19.22
C ILE A 113 -35.54 -0.22 18.38
N ASN A 114 -36.53 0.21 17.59
CA ASN A 114 -37.22 -0.67 16.64
C ASN A 114 -36.24 -1.27 15.62
N ILE A 115 -36.52 -2.49 15.15
CA ILE A 115 -35.65 -3.24 14.23
C ILE A 115 -35.37 -2.48 12.93
N SER A 116 -36.36 -1.81 12.34
CA SER A 116 -36.17 -1.02 11.12
C SER A 116 -35.15 0.10 11.32
N GLU A 117 -35.26 0.84 12.43
CA GLU A 117 -34.33 1.92 12.76
C GLU A 117 -32.93 1.38 13.10
N ARG A 118 -32.86 0.20 13.74
CA ARG A 118 -31.61 -0.51 14.01
C ARG A 118 -30.91 -0.93 12.71
N LEU A 119 -31.65 -1.43 11.72
CA LEU A 119 -31.11 -1.80 10.41
C LEU A 119 -30.63 -0.58 9.62
N LYS A 120 -31.40 0.52 9.61
CA LYS A 120 -31.00 1.78 8.96
C LYS A 120 -29.70 2.34 9.53
N ARG A 121 -29.53 2.29 10.85
CA ARG A 121 -28.30 2.74 11.52
C ARG A 121 -27.12 1.82 11.21
N LEU A 122 -27.31 0.50 11.22
CA LEU A 122 -26.28 -0.47 10.83
C LEU A 122 -25.82 -0.22 9.40
N PHE A 123 -26.77 -0.04 8.47
CA PHE A 123 -26.47 0.27 7.08
C PHE A 123 -25.60 1.53 6.95
N LYS A 124 -25.92 2.61 7.69
CA LYS A 124 -25.09 3.83 7.71
C LYS A 124 -23.68 3.57 8.22
N VAL A 125 -23.51 2.73 9.24
CA VAL A 125 -22.20 2.36 9.78
C VAL A 125 -21.38 1.59 8.74
N ILE A 126 -21.98 0.60 8.09
CA ILE A 126 -21.34 -0.19 7.02
C ILE A 126 -20.94 0.70 5.85
N ILE A 127 -21.86 1.55 5.37
CA ILE A 127 -21.56 2.51 4.29
C ILE A 127 -20.44 3.47 4.70
N SER A 128 -20.43 3.96 5.95
CA SER A 128 -19.35 4.84 6.41
C SER A 128 -17.98 4.14 6.38
N PHE A 129 -17.92 2.86 6.76
CA PHE A 129 -16.71 2.06 6.65
C PHE A 129 -16.26 1.90 5.19
N ILE A 130 -17.19 1.58 4.28
CA ILE A 130 -16.91 1.47 2.84
C ILE A 130 -16.38 2.81 2.29
N LEU A 131 -16.96 3.94 2.68
CA LEU A 131 -16.48 5.27 2.26
C LEU A 131 -15.05 5.56 2.76
N VAL A 132 -14.71 5.13 3.98
CA VAL A 132 -13.32 5.23 4.50
C VAL A 132 -12.38 4.36 3.68
N CYS A 133 -12.76 3.11 3.37
CA CYS A 133 -11.97 2.24 2.50
C CYS A 133 -11.77 2.91 1.12
N LEU A 134 -12.83 3.39 0.48
CA LEU A 134 -12.73 4.09 -0.80
C LEU A 134 -11.78 5.31 -0.73
N PHE A 135 -11.86 6.11 0.33
CA PHE A 135 -10.93 7.21 0.55
C PHE A 135 -9.47 6.72 0.62
N ILE A 136 -9.20 5.66 1.40
CA ILE A 136 -7.87 5.05 1.55
C ILE A 136 -7.29 4.59 0.21
N PHE A 137 -8.13 4.03 -0.68
CA PHE A 137 -7.70 3.48 -1.97
C PHE A 137 -7.60 4.51 -3.08
N LEU A 138 -8.46 5.53 -3.09
CA LEU A 138 -8.59 6.46 -4.21
C LEU A 138 -7.77 7.74 -4.03
N VAL A 139 -7.47 8.12 -2.79
CA VAL A 139 -6.77 9.37 -2.51
C VAL A 139 -5.26 9.14 -2.43
N PRO A 140 -4.47 9.78 -3.32
CA PRO A 140 -3.01 9.65 -3.29
C PRO A 140 -2.45 10.48 -2.13
N LEU A 141 -2.27 9.83 -0.98
CA LEU A 141 -1.69 10.46 0.20
C LEU A 141 -0.15 10.42 0.16
N PRO A 142 0.54 11.42 0.75
CA PRO A 142 2.00 11.39 0.87
C PRO A 142 2.48 10.12 1.58
N LYS A 143 3.53 9.49 1.07
CA LYS A 143 4.14 8.28 1.66
C LYS A 143 5.63 8.48 1.83
N TYR A 144 6.24 7.58 2.59
CA TYR A 144 7.69 7.55 2.74
C TYR A 144 8.37 7.04 1.47
N SER A 145 9.66 7.34 1.38
CA SER A 145 10.60 6.77 0.41
C SER A 145 11.81 6.24 1.15
N LEU A 146 12.55 5.34 0.50
CA LEU A 146 13.85 4.91 0.98
C LEU A 146 14.93 5.76 0.31
N ARG A 147 16.01 6.06 1.04
CA ARG A 147 17.19 6.74 0.51
C ARG A 147 18.45 6.05 1.03
N PRO A 148 19.32 5.54 0.15
CA PRO A 148 20.64 5.06 0.55
C PRO A 148 21.54 6.23 0.99
N GLU A 149 22.43 5.97 1.95
CA GLU A 149 23.45 6.93 2.37
C GLU A 149 24.60 7.02 1.36
N ASN A 150 24.98 5.88 0.77
CA ASN A 150 25.99 5.80 -0.27
C ASN A 150 25.37 6.06 -1.66
N PRO A 151 25.87 7.02 -2.46
CA PRO A 151 25.36 7.29 -3.82
C PRO A 151 25.62 6.17 -4.85
N GLU A 152 26.43 5.17 -4.51
CA GLU A 152 26.66 3.96 -5.32
C GLU A 152 25.72 2.80 -4.97
N GLU A 153 24.92 2.94 -3.90
CA GLU A 153 23.83 2.01 -3.59
C GLU A 153 22.56 2.48 -4.29
N ILE A 154 22.07 1.67 -5.22
CA ILE A 154 21.01 2.05 -6.17
C ILE A 154 19.76 1.27 -5.87
N LEU A 155 18.64 1.95 -5.65
CA LEU A 155 17.38 1.29 -5.39
C LEU A 155 16.71 0.88 -6.70
N ILE A 156 16.47 -0.41 -6.85
CA ILE A 156 15.89 -1.02 -8.05
C ILE A 156 14.57 -1.74 -7.76
N ASP A 157 13.68 -1.71 -8.76
CA ASP A 157 12.48 -2.54 -8.80
C ASP A 157 12.37 -3.27 -10.14
N LEU A 158 12.52 -4.59 -10.13
CA LEU A 158 12.64 -5.37 -11.37
C LEU A 158 11.31 -5.95 -11.85
N HIS A 159 10.19 -5.57 -11.24
CA HIS A 159 8.88 -6.08 -11.60
C HIS A 159 7.80 -5.02 -11.44
N SER A 160 7.39 -4.39 -12.53
CA SER A 160 6.30 -3.42 -12.54
C SER A 160 5.56 -3.45 -13.88
N HIS A 161 4.32 -2.98 -13.88
CA HIS A 161 3.45 -3.02 -15.04
C HIS A 161 2.84 -1.63 -15.31
N THR A 162 2.39 -1.43 -16.55
CA THR A 162 1.73 -0.23 -17.05
C THR A 162 0.42 -0.59 -17.74
N THR A 163 -0.36 0.40 -18.19
CA THR A 163 -1.62 0.22 -18.94
C THR A 163 -1.48 -0.57 -20.25
N TYR A 164 -0.25 -0.86 -20.69
CA TYR A 164 0.02 -1.83 -21.75
C TYR A 164 -0.11 -3.29 -21.30
N SER A 165 -0.50 -3.52 -20.03
CA SER A 165 -0.93 -4.80 -19.47
C SER A 165 -2.44 -4.94 -19.31
N HIS A 166 -2.91 -6.18 -19.36
CA HIS A 166 -4.33 -6.52 -19.25
C HIS A 166 -4.98 -6.17 -17.89
N GLU A 167 -4.21 -6.23 -16.79
CA GLU A 167 -4.74 -6.09 -15.42
C GLU A 167 -4.22 -4.86 -14.65
N THR A 168 -3.87 -3.77 -15.34
CA THR A 168 -3.28 -2.56 -14.71
C THR A 168 -4.12 -1.29 -14.89
N THR A 169 -3.83 -0.29 -14.05
CA THR A 169 -4.44 1.05 -14.16
C THR A 169 -3.43 2.20 -14.27
N ALA A 170 -2.14 1.92 -14.11
CA ALA A 170 -1.09 2.93 -14.15
C ALA A 170 -0.51 3.14 -15.56
N THR A 171 -0.60 4.36 -16.07
CA THR A 171 0.10 4.76 -17.29
C THR A 171 1.63 4.71 -17.12
N PRO A 172 2.40 4.64 -18.23
CA PRO A 172 3.86 4.73 -18.17
C PRO A 172 4.38 5.94 -17.36
N GLU A 173 3.78 7.12 -17.50
CA GLU A 173 4.16 8.31 -16.72
C GLU A 173 3.83 8.17 -15.23
N GLN A 174 2.69 7.56 -14.88
CA GLN A 174 2.35 7.28 -13.49
C GLN A 174 3.32 6.27 -12.87
N ASN A 175 3.76 5.27 -13.64
CA ASN A 175 4.79 4.33 -13.24
C ASN A 175 6.11 5.05 -12.92
N ILE A 176 6.59 5.94 -13.80
CA ILE A 176 7.79 6.76 -13.53
C ILE A 176 7.62 7.58 -12.24
N ARG A 177 6.52 8.31 -12.12
CA ARG A 177 6.27 9.19 -10.97
C ARG A 177 6.17 8.41 -9.65
N TRP A 178 5.58 7.22 -9.67
CA TRP A 178 5.46 6.39 -8.49
C TRP A 178 6.83 5.90 -8.04
N HIS A 179 7.65 5.35 -8.95
CA HIS A 179 8.98 4.82 -8.64
C HIS A 179 9.90 5.90 -8.05
N LEU A 180 9.98 7.06 -8.71
CA LEU A 180 10.76 8.20 -8.23
C LEU A 180 10.28 8.67 -6.85
N ALA A 181 8.96 8.72 -6.62
CA ALA A 181 8.41 9.13 -5.33
C ALA A 181 8.68 8.10 -4.20
N ARG A 182 9.04 6.86 -4.53
CA ARG A 182 9.43 5.80 -3.57
C ARG A 182 10.94 5.68 -3.40
N GLY A 183 11.72 6.47 -4.12
CA GLY A 183 13.18 6.51 -4.04
C GLY A 183 13.89 5.54 -4.98
N PHE A 184 13.18 4.90 -5.91
CA PHE A 184 13.84 4.04 -6.89
C PHE A 184 14.61 4.88 -7.91
N ASP A 185 15.82 4.44 -8.20
CA ASP A 185 16.73 5.02 -9.19
C ASP A 185 16.58 4.33 -10.56
N ALA A 186 16.28 3.03 -10.55
CA ALA A 186 16.03 2.24 -11.74
C ALA A 186 14.89 1.24 -11.54
N TRP A 187 14.17 0.90 -12.61
CA TRP A 187 13.15 -0.15 -12.54
C TRP A 187 12.87 -0.78 -13.90
N ALA A 188 12.36 -2.01 -13.88
CA ALA A 188 11.91 -2.70 -15.06
C ALA A 188 10.40 -2.54 -15.25
N ILE A 189 10.00 -2.31 -16.50
CA ILE A 189 8.61 -2.44 -16.94
C ILE A 189 8.49 -3.77 -17.66
N THR A 190 7.63 -4.66 -17.16
CA THR A 190 7.53 -6.07 -17.54
C THR A 190 6.12 -6.44 -17.99
N ASP A 191 5.53 -5.64 -18.89
CA ASP A 191 4.12 -5.73 -19.28
C ASP A 191 3.70 -7.08 -19.92
N HIS A 192 2.40 -7.40 -19.78
CA HIS A 192 1.67 -8.50 -20.41
C HIS A 192 0.73 -8.02 -21.55
N PRO A 193 0.17 -8.88 -22.39
CA PRO A 193 0.81 -10.04 -22.97
C PRO A 193 1.71 -9.61 -24.14
N ARG A 194 3.02 -9.82 -24.00
CA ARG A 194 4.01 -9.73 -25.10
C ARG A 194 4.08 -8.38 -25.80
N THR A 195 4.35 -7.34 -25.03
CA THR A 195 4.61 -6.01 -25.56
C THR A 195 5.80 -5.39 -24.84
N LEU A 196 6.56 -4.57 -25.57
CA LEU A 196 7.58 -3.68 -25.01
C LEU A 196 7.14 -2.21 -25.07
N GLU A 197 5.91 -1.93 -25.53
CA GLU A 197 5.42 -0.57 -25.75
C GLU A 197 5.32 0.24 -24.46
N GLY A 198 4.98 -0.38 -23.33
CA GLY A 198 4.97 0.31 -22.04
C GLY A 198 6.35 0.79 -21.63
N ALA A 199 7.37 -0.06 -21.77
CA ALA A 199 8.75 0.29 -21.49
C ALA A 199 9.29 1.34 -22.49
N ARG A 200 9.02 1.16 -23.79
CA ARG A 200 9.40 2.11 -24.84
C ARG A 200 8.80 3.49 -24.58
N ARG A 201 7.49 3.56 -24.31
CA ARG A 201 6.80 4.81 -24.05
C ARG A 201 7.30 5.47 -22.76
N ALA A 202 7.58 4.67 -21.73
CA ALA A 202 8.18 5.20 -20.50
C ALA A 202 9.58 5.79 -20.77
N LYS A 203 10.44 5.12 -21.57
CA LYS A 203 11.77 5.64 -21.95
C LYS A 203 11.67 6.96 -22.72
N GLU A 204 10.71 7.10 -23.63
CA GLU A 204 10.45 8.36 -24.34
C GLU A 204 10.06 9.49 -23.38
N ILE A 205 9.11 9.22 -22.46
CA ILE A 205 8.65 10.20 -21.46
C ILE A 205 9.78 10.56 -20.49
N ALA A 206 10.59 9.57 -20.07
CA ALA A 206 11.74 9.80 -19.19
C ALA A 206 12.78 10.71 -19.84
N LYS A 207 13.10 10.49 -21.12
CA LYS A 207 14.02 11.35 -21.86
C LYS A 207 13.56 12.82 -21.90
N GLU A 208 12.25 13.05 -22.01
CA GLU A 208 11.66 14.38 -22.10
C GLU A 208 11.49 15.07 -20.74
N LYS A 209 11.01 14.33 -19.72
CA LYS A 209 10.50 14.91 -18.47
C LYS A 209 11.21 14.44 -17.20
N TYR A 210 11.89 13.29 -17.25
CA TYR A 210 12.48 12.64 -16.07
C TYR A 210 13.87 12.06 -16.41
N PRO A 211 14.86 12.89 -16.79
CA PRO A 211 16.15 12.42 -17.31
C PRO A 211 16.93 11.53 -16.32
N GLN A 212 16.64 11.64 -15.01
CA GLN A 212 17.20 10.80 -13.96
C GLN A 212 16.65 9.37 -13.92
N ALA A 213 15.50 9.10 -14.56
CA ALA A 213 14.84 7.80 -14.51
C ALA A 213 15.57 6.79 -15.41
N VAL A 214 16.04 5.69 -14.82
CA VAL A 214 16.61 4.55 -15.55
C VAL A 214 15.55 3.46 -15.68
N ILE A 215 15.11 3.21 -16.90
CA ILE A 215 14.08 2.20 -17.18
C ILE A 215 14.74 1.02 -17.87
N ILE A 216 14.56 -0.18 -17.33
CA ILE A 216 15.00 -1.43 -17.92
C ILE A 216 13.85 -1.97 -18.77
N THR A 217 14.13 -2.26 -20.04
CA THR A 217 13.13 -2.91 -20.88
C THR A 217 13.00 -4.38 -20.46
N GLY A 218 11.77 -4.83 -20.19
CA GLY A 218 11.51 -6.22 -19.86
C GLY A 218 10.12 -6.69 -20.28
N GLN A 219 9.86 -7.97 -20.03
CA GLN A 219 8.60 -8.63 -20.35
C GLN A 219 8.34 -9.74 -19.31
N GLU A 220 7.16 -9.75 -18.69
CA GLU A 220 6.73 -10.92 -17.91
C GLU A 220 6.03 -11.91 -18.85
N ILE A 221 6.66 -13.07 -19.03
CA ILE A 221 6.12 -14.16 -19.85
C ILE A 221 5.69 -15.34 -18.99
N LYS A 222 4.85 -16.19 -19.58
CA LYS A 222 4.46 -17.45 -18.98
C LYS A 222 4.88 -18.61 -19.88
N CYS A 223 5.71 -19.49 -19.35
CA CYS A 223 6.13 -20.71 -20.03
C CYS A 223 5.31 -21.89 -19.54
N TYR A 224 4.76 -22.66 -20.49
CA TYR A 224 4.03 -23.88 -20.20
C TYR A 224 4.89 -25.11 -20.51
N GLN A 225 5.36 -25.77 -19.46
CA GLN A 225 6.08 -27.03 -19.53
C GLN A 225 5.24 -28.11 -18.82
N ARG A 226 5.03 -29.27 -19.45
CA ARG A 226 4.19 -30.37 -18.93
C ARG A 226 2.79 -29.93 -18.42
N LYS A 227 2.14 -28.99 -19.13
CA LYS A 227 0.85 -28.36 -18.76
C LYS A 227 0.88 -27.48 -17.51
N GLN A 228 2.05 -27.27 -16.89
CA GLN A 228 2.25 -26.37 -15.76
C GLN A 228 2.82 -25.05 -16.26
N GLY A 229 2.20 -23.93 -15.87
CA GLY A 229 2.56 -22.59 -16.34
C GLY A 229 3.33 -21.81 -15.29
N GLN A 230 4.60 -21.49 -15.57
CA GLN A 230 5.48 -20.69 -14.71
C GLN A 230 5.74 -19.32 -15.33
N ASN A 231 5.70 -18.26 -14.51
CA ASN A 231 6.02 -16.91 -14.95
C ASN A 231 7.53 -16.66 -14.88
N PHE A 232 8.04 -15.79 -15.75
CA PHE A 232 9.44 -15.34 -15.81
C PHE A 232 9.49 -13.87 -16.18
N LEU A 233 10.40 -13.12 -15.55
CA LEU A 233 10.75 -11.77 -15.97
C LEU A 233 11.96 -11.86 -16.88
N LEU A 234 11.81 -11.41 -18.11
CA LEU A 234 12.91 -11.27 -19.06
C LEU A 234 13.35 -9.81 -19.03
N LEU A 235 14.61 -9.55 -18.68
CA LEU A 235 15.13 -8.21 -18.43
C LEU A 235 16.26 -7.88 -19.41
N GLY A 236 16.32 -6.63 -19.85
CA GLY A 236 17.34 -6.17 -20.80
C GLY A 236 17.14 -6.71 -22.21
N ILE A 237 15.89 -6.85 -22.65
CA ILE A 237 15.54 -7.28 -24.01
C ILE A 237 15.15 -6.07 -24.87
N ASP A 238 15.40 -6.13 -26.18
CA ASP A 238 15.10 -5.07 -27.15
C ASP A 238 14.01 -5.45 -28.17
N GLU A 239 13.66 -6.73 -28.24
CA GLU A 239 12.56 -7.25 -29.05
C GLU A 239 11.61 -8.10 -28.20
N VAL A 240 10.33 -8.14 -28.61
CA VAL A 240 9.33 -9.00 -27.97
C VAL A 240 9.76 -10.47 -28.09
N VAL A 241 9.77 -11.19 -26.98
CA VAL A 241 10.03 -12.63 -26.97
C VAL A 241 8.70 -13.37 -27.12
N ASP A 242 8.55 -14.11 -28.22
CA ASP A 242 7.35 -14.90 -28.51
C ASP A 242 7.54 -16.36 -28.05
N PRO A 243 6.49 -17.04 -27.53
CA PRO A 243 6.51 -18.47 -27.26
C PRO A 243 7.00 -19.36 -28.40
N ARG A 244 6.88 -18.93 -29.65
CA ARG A 244 7.45 -19.63 -30.82
C ARG A 244 8.98 -19.68 -30.79
N ASP A 245 9.64 -18.71 -30.14
CA ASP A 245 11.09 -18.60 -30.09
C ASP A 245 11.74 -19.58 -29.11
N TYR A 246 11.01 -20.01 -28.08
CA TYR A 246 11.52 -20.88 -27.02
C TYR A 246 10.72 -22.16 -26.79
N GLY A 247 9.57 -22.32 -27.45
CA GLY A 247 8.74 -23.52 -27.33
C GLY A 247 8.18 -23.73 -25.92
N ARG A 248 8.49 -24.90 -25.33
CA ARG A 248 7.92 -25.35 -24.04
C ARG A 248 8.96 -25.74 -22.98
N LYS A 249 10.25 -25.48 -23.22
CA LYS A 249 11.31 -25.81 -22.25
C LYS A 249 11.80 -24.53 -21.60
N ILE A 250 11.81 -24.48 -20.27
CA ILE A 250 12.26 -23.30 -19.53
C ILE A 250 13.72 -22.95 -19.87
N ALA A 251 14.59 -23.96 -20.01
CA ALA A 251 15.98 -23.76 -20.40
C ALA A 251 16.16 -23.13 -21.79
N GLN A 252 15.17 -23.19 -22.69
CA GLN A 252 15.25 -22.50 -23.98
C GLN A 252 15.03 -20.99 -23.83
N ILE A 253 14.22 -20.57 -22.85
CA ILE A 253 14.00 -19.15 -22.53
C ILE A 253 15.30 -18.53 -22.01
N THR A 254 15.92 -19.14 -21.01
CA THR A 254 17.18 -18.66 -20.41
C THR A 254 18.27 -18.58 -21.46
N ASN A 255 18.46 -19.64 -22.26
CA ASN A 255 19.41 -19.64 -23.36
C ASN A 255 19.15 -18.54 -24.40
N LEU A 256 17.89 -18.33 -24.79
CA LEU A 256 17.52 -17.28 -25.74
C LEU A 256 17.87 -15.90 -25.18
N VAL A 257 17.47 -15.62 -23.94
CA VAL A 257 17.72 -14.33 -23.27
C VAL A 257 19.20 -14.06 -23.08
N HIS A 258 19.95 -15.05 -22.61
CA HIS A 258 21.39 -14.89 -22.38
C HIS A 258 22.18 -14.72 -23.69
N LYS A 259 21.86 -15.50 -24.73
CA LYS A 259 22.65 -15.52 -25.98
C LYS A 259 22.28 -14.40 -26.94
N LYS A 260 20.98 -14.20 -27.21
CA LYS A 260 20.49 -13.21 -28.17
C LYS A 260 20.50 -11.81 -27.56
N TYR A 261 19.82 -11.65 -26.43
CA TYR A 261 19.56 -10.34 -25.84
C TYR A 261 20.62 -9.88 -24.86
N ARG A 262 21.52 -10.78 -24.45
CA ARG A 262 22.50 -10.52 -23.37
C ARG A 262 21.80 -10.11 -22.06
N GLY A 263 20.52 -10.47 -21.91
CA GLY A 263 19.65 -10.09 -20.79
C GLY A 263 19.74 -11.03 -19.59
N ALA A 264 18.81 -10.87 -18.64
CA ALA A 264 18.67 -11.70 -17.45
C ALA A 264 17.26 -12.31 -17.32
N VAL A 265 17.15 -13.44 -16.65
CA VAL A 265 15.89 -14.17 -16.43
C VAL A 265 15.66 -14.40 -14.93
N ILE A 266 14.59 -13.80 -14.41
CA ILE A 266 14.19 -13.92 -12.99
C ILE A 266 12.90 -14.72 -12.88
N VAL A 267 12.79 -15.53 -11.82
CA VAL A 267 11.54 -16.22 -11.48
C VAL A 267 10.75 -15.37 -10.46
N PRO A 268 9.64 -14.75 -10.87
CA PRO A 268 8.81 -13.97 -9.96
C PRO A 268 7.82 -14.85 -9.19
N HIS A 269 7.46 -14.40 -7.98
CA HIS A 269 6.36 -14.88 -7.11
C HIS A 269 6.06 -16.40 -7.15
N TRP A 270 7.11 -17.24 -7.18
CA TRP A 270 7.02 -18.69 -7.38
C TRP A 270 6.02 -19.39 -6.42
N TRP A 271 5.96 -18.93 -5.17
CA TRP A 271 5.11 -19.48 -4.12
C TRP A 271 3.61 -19.47 -4.43
N ARG A 272 3.15 -18.64 -5.39
CA ARG A 272 1.73 -18.55 -5.74
C ARG A 272 1.18 -19.82 -6.36
N LYS A 273 1.97 -20.48 -7.21
CA LYS A 273 1.52 -21.67 -7.96
C LYS A 273 2.42 -22.87 -7.79
N LYS A 274 3.69 -22.66 -7.42
CA LYS A 274 4.68 -23.73 -7.22
C LYS A 274 4.67 -24.73 -8.40
N SER A 275 4.59 -24.18 -9.62
CA SER A 275 4.28 -24.96 -10.81
C SER A 275 5.42 -25.86 -11.27
N HIS A 276 6.66 -25.58 -10.86
CA HIS A 276 7.84 -26.43 -11.05
C HIS A 276 8.62 -26.45 -9.73
N THR A 277 9.48 -27.44 -9.51
CA THR A 277 10.33 -27.43 -8.30
C THR A 277 11.38 -26.32 -8.39
N LEU A 278 11.88 -25.88 -7.24
CA LEU A 278 12.93 -24.86 -7.20
C LEU A 278 14.22 -25.39 -7.86
N GLU A 279 14.52 -26.68 -7.73
CA GLU A 279 15.65 -27.34 -8.36
C GLU A 279 15.52 -27.37 -9.89
N GLU A 280 14.34 -27.72 -10.42
CA GLU A 280 14.09 -27.70 -11.87
C GLU A 280 14.31 -26.30 -12.45
N LEU A 281 13.85 -25.26 -11.74
CA LEU A 281 14.02 -23.87 -12.16
C LEU A 281 15.47 -23.40 -12.06
N SER A 282 16.15 -23.68 -10.94
CA SER A 282 17.58 -23.37 -10.77
C SER A 282 18.43 -24.01 -11.89
N ASN A 283 18.20 -25.30 -12.16
CA ASN A 283 18.93 -26.05 -13.19
C ASN A 283 18.61 -25.61 -14.62
N SER A 284 17.55 -24.82 -14.81
CA SER A 284 17.20 -24.26 -16.13
C SER A 284 18.04 -23.05 -16.52
N GLY A 285 18.90 -22.54 -15.63
CA GLY A 285 19.80 -21.43 -15.91
C GLY A 285 19.22 -20.05 -15.64
N VAL A 286 18.17 -19.93 -14.81
CA VAL A 286 17.67 -18.62 -14.34
C VAL A 286 18.74 -17.89 -13.53
N ASP A 287 18.63 -16.57 -13.42
CA ASP A 287 19.63 -15.72 -12.75
C ASP A 287 19.26 -15.40 -11.30
N GLY A 288 17.99 -15.57 -10.95
CA GLY A 288 17.50 -15.21 -9.62
C GLY A 288 16.03 -15.53 -9.40
N PHE A 289 15.60 -15.32 -8.16
CA PHE A 289 14.23 -15.48 -7.71
C PHE A 289 13.78 -14.23 -6.96
N GLU A 290 12.50 -13.88 -7.12
CA GLU A 290 11.85 -13.05 -6.11
C GLU A 290 11.70 -13.86 -4.81
N ILE A 291 12.00 -13.23 -3.68
CA ILE A 291 11.75 -13.74 -2.32
C ILE A 291 10.68 -12.91 -1.59
N TYR A 292 10.37 -11.71 -2.08
CA TYR A 292 9.28 -10.85 -1.64
C TYR A 292 8.59 -10.18 -2.82
N THR A 293 7.29 -9.89 -2.66
CA THR A 293 6.55 -9.00 -3.56
C THR A 293 5.58 -8.13 -2.77
N ALA A 294 5.38 -6.88 -3.19
CA ALA A 294 4.48 -5.94 -2.49
C ALA A 294 3.00 -6.10 -2.85
N ARG A 295 2.66 -6.77 -3.97
CA ARG A 295 1.27 -6.91 -4.48
C ARG A 295 0.51 -8.12 -3.94
N VAL A 296 1.22 -9.21 -3.65
CA VAL A 296 0.61 -10.52 -3.31
C VAL A 296 1.01 -10.87 -1.89
N LEU A 297 0.20 -11.69 -1.22
CA LEU A 297 0.61 -12.33 0.03
C LEU A 297 2.01 -12.92 -0.18
N GLY A 298 2.98 -12.38 0.56
CA GLY A 298 4.36 -12.86 0.52
C GLY A 298 4.43 -14.34 0.87
N PRO A 299 5.51 -15.04 0.52
CA PRO A 299 5.64 -16.44 0.87
C PRO A 299 5.57 -16.61 2.40
N GLU A 300 4.96 -17.71 2.86
CA GLU A 300 5.13 -18.17 4.24
C GLU A 300 6.63 -18.34 4.54
N GLU A 301 7.03 -18.15 5.80
CA GLU A 301 8.45 -18.23 6.20
C GLU A 301 9.15 -19.48 5.67
N SER A 302 8.54 -20.65 5.85
CA SER A 302 9.10 -21.93 5.39
C SER A 302 9.32 -21.99 3.87
N ILE A 303 8.43 -21.37 3.09
CA ILE A 303 8.56 -21.29 1.63
C ILE A 303 9.62 -20.27 1.25
N ARG A 304 9.70 -19.16 1.98
CA ARG A 304 10.71 -18.13 1.79
C ARG A 304 12.11 -18.69 2.04
N GLU A 305 12.31 -19.41 3.13
CA GLU A 305 13.57 -20.10 3.44
C GLU A 305 13.94 -21.12 2.36
N ALA A 306 12.98 -21.90 1.85
CA ALA A 306 13.27 -22.83 0.75
C ALA A 306 13.77 -22.12 -0.53
N ILE A 307 13.23 -20.94 -0.87
CA ILE A 307 13.72 -20.14 -2.00
C ILE A 307 15.13 -19.60 -1.71
N LYS A 308 15.37 -19.10 -0.49
CA LYS A 308 16.70 -18.61 -0.06
C LYS A 308 17.75 -19.72 -0.15
N ASP A 309 17.44 -20.91 0.35
CA ASP A 309 18.33 -22.07 0.34
C ASP A 309 18.76 -22.44 -1.07
N VAL A 310 17.81 -22.51 -2.01
CA VAL A 310 18.13 -22.81 -3.42
C VAL A 310 18.94 -21.68 -4.05
N CYS A 311 18.64 -20.43 -3.73
CA CYS A 311 19.42 -19.30 -4.25
C CYS A 311 20.87 -19.32 -3.73
N GLN A 312 21.08 -19.54 -2.44
CA GLN A 312 22.41 -19.65 -1.84
C GLN A 312 23.20 -20.83 -2.42
N LYS A 313 22.57 -22.01 -2.50
CA LYS A 313 23.21 -23.23 -3.02
C LYS A 313 23.65 -23.11 -4.48
N ASN A 314 22.93 -22.33 -5.29
CA ASN A 314 23.16 -22.23 -6.73
C ASN A 314 23.70 -20.86 -7.18
N ASN A 315 24.13 -20.03 -6.24
CA ASN A 315 24.62 -18.67 -6.48
C ASN A 315 23.64 -17.84 -7.33
N LEU A 316 22.37 -17.77 -6.94
CA LEU A 316 21.30 -17.04 -7.64
C LEU A 316 20.95 -15.76 -6.89
N VAL A 317 20.61 -14.70 -7.64
CA VAL A 317 20.24 -13.41 -7.05
C VAL A 317 18.87 -13.50 -6.38
N MET A 318 18.78 -12.98 -5.16
CA MET A 318 17.50 -12.83 -4.45
C MET A 318 16.99 -11.41 -4.62
N LEU A 319 15.71 -11.26 -4.94
CA LEU A 319 15.10 -9.97 -5.25
C LEU A 319 13.82 -9.74 -4.44
N GLY A 320 13.58 -8.50 -4.05
CA GLY A 320 12.29 -8.00 -3.59
C GLY A 320 11.76 -6.98 -4.60
N SER A 321 10.52 -7.16 -5.05
CA SER A 321 9.93 -6.32 -6.09
C SER A 321 8.57 -5.78 -5.68
N SER A 322 8.10 -4.74 -6.38
CA SER A 322 6.76 -4.22 -6.13
C SER A 322 5.67 -5.09 -6.76
N ASN A 323 5.94 -5.61 -7.97
CA ASN A 323 4.93 -6.13 -8.89
C ASN A 323 3.77 -5.11 -9.07
N TRP A 324 4.12 -3.83 -9.22
CA TRP A 324 3.15 -2.74 -9.13
C TRP A 324 2.30 -2.62 -10.40
N HIS A 325 0.98 -2.52 -10.22
CA HIS A 325 -0.02 -2.48 -11.30
C HIS A 325 -0.84 -1.18 -11.31
N GLY A 326 -0.47 -0.23 -10.45
CA GLY A 326 -1.14 1.06 -10.31
C GLY A 326 -1.96 1.23 -9.03
N GLU A 327 -2.11 0.19 -8.23
CA GLU A 327 -2.75 0.25 -6.92
C GLU A 327 -1.73 0.50 -5.82
N GLY A 328 -2.13 1.27 -4.80
CA GLY A 328 -1.27 1.51 -3.65
C GLY A 328 -0.20 2.56 -3.91
N SER A 329 0.02 3.37 -2.88
CA SER A 329 0.99 4.45 -2.92
C SER A 329 2.24 4.16 -2.10
N ALA A 330 2.27 3.10 -1.29
CA ALA A 330 3.44 2.77 -0.48
C ALA A 330 4.22 1.61 -1.11
N SER A 331 5.55 1.68 -1.06
CA SER A 331 6.40 0.49 -1.15
C SER A 331 6.86 0.15 0.26
N HIS A 332 6.97 -1.13 0.59
CA HIS A 332 7.58 -1.64 1.82
C HIS A 332 8.74 -2.60 1.52
N ILE A 333 9.06 -2.77 0.24
CA ILE A 333 10.12 -3.66 -0.25
C ILE A 333 10.92 -2.90 -1.30
N TRP A 334 12.24 -3.03 -1.22
CA TRP A 334 13.18 -2.56 -2.24
C TRP A 334 14.23 -3.64 -2.46
N THR A 335 14.88 -3.58 -3.61
CA THR A 335 16.19 -4.20 -3.79
C THR A 335 17.20 -3.08 -3.96
N SER A 336 18.34 -3.12 -3.27
CA SER A 336 19.48 -2.29 -3.62
C SER A 336 20.49 -3.09 -4.43
N ILE A 337 21.23 -2.39 -5.28
CA ILE A 337 22.41 -2.89 -5.97
C ILE A 337 23.56 -1.90 -5.82
N HIS A 338 24.74 -2.40 -5.43
CA HIS A 338 25.96 -1.61 -5.45
C HIS A 338 26.54 -1.53 -6.87
N ILE A 339 26.66 -0.30 -7.40
CA ILE A 339 27.29 -0.04 -8.71
C ILE A 339 28.31 1.09 -8.54
N GLU A 340 29.59 0.71 -8.64
CA GLU A 340 30.71 1.66 -8.63
C GLU A 340 30.52 2.76 -9.67
N ASN A 341 30.82 4.00 -9.28
CA ASN A 341 30.80 5.16 -10.16
C ASN A 341 29.41 5.48 -10.78
N TRP A 342 28.31 4.97 -10.22
CA TRP A 342 26.95 5.16 -10.73
C TRP A 342 26.60 6.62 -11.10
N PRO A 343 26.92 7.66 -10.30
CA PRO A 343 26.57 9.04 -10.63
C PRO A 343 27.13 9.53 -11.97
N ASN A 344 28.26 8.96 -12.42
CA ASN A 344 28.96 9.37 -13.64
C ASN A 344 28.56 8.56 -14.88
N LEU A 345 27.75 7.49 -14.72
CA LEU A 345 27.26 6.68 -15.82
C LEU A 345 26.06 7.33 -16.51
N ASN A 346 25.99 7.20 -17.84
CA ASN A 346 24.77 7.54 -18.59
C ASN A 346 23.70 6.44 -18.45
N ASN A 347 22.44 6.74 -18.80
CA ASN A 347 21.33 5.80 -18.56
C ASN A 347 21.49 4.44 -19.27
N ARG A 348 22.18 4.39 -20.43
CA ARG A 348 22.46 3.13 -21.14
C ARG A 348 23.50 2.29 -20.41
N GLU A 349 24.55 2.93 -19.89
CA GLU A 349 25.57 2.27 -19.06
C GLU A 349 24.98 1.77 -17.75
N LYS A 350 24.10 2.56 -17.13
CA LYS A 350 23.36 2.19 -15.92
C LYS A 350 22.47 0.96 -16.13
N GLU A 351 21.64 0.97 -17.18
CA GLU A 351 20.80 -0.19 -17.55
C GLU A 351 21.67 -1.43 -17.80
N LYS A 352 22.77 -1.28 -18.54
CA LYS A 352 23.69 -2.38 -18.84
C LYS A 352 24.36 -2.94 -17.58
N ALA A 353 24.82 -2.09 -16.66
CA ALA A 353 25.47 -2.51 -15.42
C ALA A 353 24.54 -3.36 -14.55
N ILE A 354 23.27 -2.96 -14.42
CA ILE A 354 22.26 -3.72 -13.66
C ILE A 354 22.04 -5.10 -14.31
N VAL A 355 21.79 -5.13 -15.63
CA VAL A 355 21.51 -6.38 -16.36
C VAL A 355 22.72 -7.33 -16.33
N GLU A 356 23.94 -6.81 -16.48
CA GLU A 356 25.16 -7.62 -16.40
C GLU A 356 25.40 -8.17 -14.99
N ALA A 357 25.15 -7.38 -13.94
CA ALA A 357 25.27 -7.85 -12.55
C ALA A 357 24.28 -9.00 -12.25
N LEU A 358 23.04 -8.90 -12.75
CA LEU A 358 22.04 -9.96 -12.66
C LEU A 358 22.49 -11.22 -13.40
N ARG A 359 22.80 -11.11 -14.70
CA ARG A 359 23.17 -12.26 -15.54
C ARG A 359 24.44 -12.96 -15.08
N ASN A 360 25.42 -12.19 -14.58
CA ASN A 360 26.66 -12.74 -14.03
C ASN A 360 26.51 -13.18 -12.57
N ARG A 361 25.29 -13.11 -12.02
CA ARG A 361 24.92 -13.54 -10.66
C ARG A 361 25.88 -12.98 -9.60
N LYS A 362 26.10 -11.67 -9.65
CA LYS A 362 26.92 -10.92 -8.68
C LYS A 362 26.16 -10.73 -7.38
N VAL A 363 25.80 -11.84 -6.72
CA VAL A 363 24.87 -11.88 -5.57
C VAL A 363 25.27 -10.95 -4.43
N ASP A 364 26.58 -10.75 -4.22
CA ASP A 364 27.11 -9.91 -3.15
C ASP A 364 26.77 -8.42 -3.32
N LEU A 365 26.50 -7.98 -4.55
CA LEU A 365 26.11 -6.60 -4.86
C LEU A 365 24.65 -6.30 -4.52
N PHE A 366 23.81 -7.32 -4.29
CA PHE A 366 22.37 -7.13 -4.09
C PHE A 366 22.01 -7.24 -2.61
N ARG A 367 21.07 -6.39 -2.17
CA ARG A 367 20.41 -6.51 -0.86
C ARG A 367 18.91 -6.35 -1.03
N VAL A 368 18.15 -7.27 -0.45
CA VAL A 368 16.69 -7.10 -0.35
C VAL A 368 16.41 -6.34 0.93
N ILE A 369 15.64 -5.26 0.83
CA ILE A 369 15.34 -4.36 1.94
C ILE A 369 13.85 -4.38 2.19
N VAL A 370 13.46 -4.67 3.42
CA VAL A 370 12.05 -4.72 3.82
C VAL A 370 11.83 -3.71 4.95
N TYR A 371 10.82 -2.86 4.82
CA TYR A 371 10.38 -1.97 5.88
C TYR A 371 9.20 -2.59 6.61
N ASP A 372 9.49 -3.31 7.68
CA ASP A 372 8.52 -4.12 8.40
C ASP A 372 8.84 -4.16 9.90
N ARG A 373 8.01 -4.86 10.67
CA ARG A 373 8.16 -5.11 12.09
C ARG A 373 7.80 -6.55 12.40
N THR A 374 8.38 -7.07 13.48
CA THR A 374 8.01 -8.39 13.97
C THR A 374 6.63 -8.35 14.60
N GLU A 375 5.65 -9.02 13.97
CA GLU A 375 4.31 -9.21 14.50
C GLU A 375 3.77 -10.61 14.15
N PRO A 376 2.86 -11.20 14.95
CA PRO A 376 2.30 -12.51 14.64
C PRO A 376 1.44 -12.50 13.37
N GLN A 377 1.85 -13.29 12.37
CA GLN A 377 1.16 -13.42 11.08
C GLN A 377 0.30 -14.70 11.04
N ASN A 378 -0.76 -14.76 11.86
CA ASN A 378 -1.65 -15.93 11.92
C ASN A 378 -3.14 -15.56 11.89
N ARG A 379 -3.99 -16.53 11.55
CA ARG A 379 -5.44 -16.33 11.39
C ARG A 379 -6.13 -15.82 12.65
N ALA A 380 -5.69 -16.23 13.84
CA ALA A 380 -6.27 -15.75 15.10
C ALA A 380 -5.98 -14.26 15.29
N ARG A 381 -4.75 -13.82 15.04
CA ARG A 381 -4.37 -12.39 15.04
C ARG A 381 -5.19 -11.61 14.02
N TYR A 382 -5.31 -12.10 12.79
CA TYR A 382 -6.08 -11.41 11.74
C TYR A 382 -7.57 -11.35 12.06
N PHE A 383 -8.14 -12.32 12.79
CA PHE A 383 -9.53 -12.23 13.22
C PHE A 383 -9.75 -11.08 14.20
N PHE A 384 -8.75 -10.73 15.03
CA PHE A 384 -8.80 -9.58 15.96
C PHE A 384 -8.11 -8.33 15.38
N GLU A 385 -8.05 -8.19 14.06
CA GLU A 385 -7.37 -7.11 13.36
C GLU A 385 -7.64 -5.71 13.91
N PRO A 386 -8.90 -5.30 14.20
CA PRO A 386 -9.19 -3.94 14.63
C PRO A 386 -8.59 -3.57 15.97
N PHE A 387 -8.29 -4.55 16.81
CA PHE A 387 -7.72 -4.34 18.14
C PHE A 387 -6.22 -4.49 18.11
N VAL A 388 -5.74 -5.62 17.56
CA VAL A 388 -4.31 -5.93 17.52
C VAL A 388 -3.60 -4.98 16.56
N GLY A 389 -4.16 -4.76 15.37
CA GLY A 389 -3.61 -3.83 14.39
C GLY A 389 -3.61 -2.39 14.88
N ALA A 390 -4.69 -1.93 15.53
CA ALA A 390 -4.74 -0.61 16.15
C ALA A 390 -3.70 -0.46 17.27
N PHE A 391 -3.57 -1.47 18.15
CA PHE A 391 -2.55 -1.50 19.18
C PHE A 391 -1.15 -1.29 18.58
N TYR A 392 -0.75 -2.13 17.63
CA TYR A 392 0.57 -2.00 17.02
C TYR A 392 0.75 -0.70 16.23
N TYR A 393 -0.29 -0.21 15.55
CA TYR A 393 -0.23 1.08 14.85
C TYR A 393 0.05 2.23 15.83
N PHE A 394 -0.78 2.40 16.86
CA PHE A 394 -0.69 3.53 17.79
C PHE A 394 0.55 3.49 18.68
N SER A 395 0.98 2.29 19.10
CA SER A 395 2.20 2.12 19.89
C SER A 395 3.49 2.30 19.08
N SER A 396 3.42 2.16 17.76
CA SER A 396 4.56 2.39 16.85
C SER A 396 4.72 3.84 16.38
N LEU A 397 3.80 4.75 16.73
CA LEU A 397 3.88 6.14 16.29
C LEU A 397 5.18 6.80 16.80
N ASN A 398 5.72 7.75 16.03
CA ASN A 398 6.71 8.69 16.53
C ASN A 398 6.04 9.95 17.12
N GLY A 399 6.83 10.79 17.79
CA GLY A 399 6.32 11.99 18.47
C GLY A 399 5.57 12.96 17.54
N PHE A 400 6.04 13.16 16.30
CA PHE A 400 5.38 14.02 15.33
C PHE A 400 4.03 13.44 14.86
N GLN A 401 3.96 12.13 14.62
CA GLN A 401 2.71 11.46 14.26
C GLN A 401 1.70 11.48 15.41
N LEU A 402 2.15 11.27 16.65
CA LEU A 402 1.29 11.38 17.83
C LEU A 402 0.73 12.79 17.98
N LEU A 403 1.58 13.82 17.85
CA LEU A 403 1.16 15.21 17.90
C LEU A 403 0.11 15.51 16.82
N SER A 404 0.33 15.02 15.60
CA SER A 404 -0.63 15.14 14.51
C SER A 404 -1.98 14.51 14.85
N TRP A 405 -1.98 13.29 15.39
CA TRP A 405 -3.20 12.64 15.88
C TRP A 405 -3.95 13.45 16.92
N ILE A 406 -3.23 14.04 17.89
CA ILE A 406 -3.83 14.88 18.94
C ILE A 406 -4.47 16.13 18.32
N ILE A 407 -3.75 16.84 17.45
CA ILE A 407 -4.23 18.06 16.79
C ILE A 407 -5.50 17.75 15.98
N TRP A 408 -5.47 16.73 15.13
CA TRP A 408 -6.64 16.34 14.33
C TRP A 408 -7.81 15.87 15.19
N SER A 409 -7.55 15.17 16.29
CA SER A 409 -8.61 14.77 17.22
C SER A 409 -9.30 15.98 17.84
N ILE A 410 -8.54 17.01 18.21
CA ILE A 410 -9.09 18.29 18.69
C ILE A 410 -9.91 18.97 17.59
N ILE A 411 -9.36 19.09 16.38
CA ILE A 411 -10.05 19.71 15.24
C ILE A 411 -11.37 18.99 14.95
N PHE A 412 -11.34 17.67 14.79
CA PHE A 412 -12.54 16.87 14.54
C PHE A 412 -13.55 16.99 15.67
N TYR A 413 -13.11 16.96 16.91
CA TYR A 413 -14.00 17.13 18.06
C TYR A 413 -14.66 18.51 18.06
N LEU A 414 -13.91 19.58 17.82
CA LEU A 414 -14.44 20.95 17.73
C LEU A 414 -15.41 21.09 16.56
N LEU A 415 -15.07 20.56 15.38
CA LEU A 415 -15.98 20.52 14.23
C LEU A 415 -17.28 19.78 14.57
N LEU A 416 -17.20 18.62 15.22
CA LEU A 416 -18.39 17.87 15.65
C LEU A 416 -19.24 18.61 16.70
N CYS A 417 -18.63 19.48 17.51
CA CYS A 417 -19.34 20.33 18.48
C CYS A 417 -19.96 21.57 17.83
N LEU A 418 -19.30 22.15 16.83
CA LEU A 418 -19.76 23.34 16.10
C LEU A 418 -20.90 23.01 15.13
N ILE A 419 -20.87 21.82 14.53
CA ILE A 419 -21.82 21.44 13.49
C ILE A 419 -23.09 20.86 14.12
N ARG A 420 -24.10 21.73 14.33
CA ARG A 420 -25.47 21.34 14.69
C ARG A 420 -26.16 20.47 13.62
N ILE A 421 -25.62 20.41 12.39
CA ILE A 421 -26.24 19.75 11.23
C ILE A 421 -25.46 18.49 10.81
N LYS A 422 -25.37 17.52 11.72
CA LYS A 422 -24.75 16.19 11.45
C LYS A 422 -25.22 15.52 10.15
N PRO A 423 -26.51 15.62 9.73
CA PRO A 423 -26.95 15.07 8.46
C PRO A 423 -26.37 15.78 7.24
N VAL A 424 -26.18 17.10 7.28
CA VAL A 424 -25.66 17.86 6.12
C VAL A 424 -24.21 17.47 5.84
N VAL A 425 -23.36 17.43 6.86
CA VAL A 425 -21.94 17.05 6.72
C VAL A 425 -21.80 15.65 6.14
N PHE A 426 -22.56 14.69 6.67
CA PHE A 426 -22.51 13.32 6.16
C PHE A 426 -22.84 13.27 4.66
N ASN A 427 -23.90 13.95 4.24
CA ASN A 427 -24.28 13.98 2.83
C ASN A 427 -23.27 14.72 1.95
N LEU A 428 -22.62 15.78 2.45
CA LEU A 428 -21.53 16.45 1.73
C LEU A 428 -20.31 15.54 1.56
N ILE A 429 -19.97 14.72 2.56
CA ILE A 429 -18.91 13.70 2.43
C ILE A 429 -19.29 12.67 1.36
N VAL A 430 -20.54 12.18 1.38
CA VAL A 430 -21.05 11.25 0.35
C VAL A 430 -20.95 11.86 -1.04
N ILE A 431 -21.34 13.13 -1.21
CA ILE A 431 -21.21 13.85 -2.48
C ILE A 431 -19.73 13.98 -2.89
N GLY A 432 -18.84 14.32 -1.96
CA GLY A 432 -17.41 14.40 -2.26
C GLY A 432 -16.83 13.08 -2.77
N VAL A 433 -17.16 11.96 -2.11
CA VAL A 433 -16.75 10.63 -2.57
C VAL A 433 -17.41 10.27 -3.90
N ALA A 434 -18.68 10.61 -4.10
CA ALA A 434 -19.39 10.39 -5.35
C ALA A 434 -18.69 11.08 -6.54
N LEU A 435 -18.30 12.35 -6.37
CA LEU A 435 -17.57 13.10 -7.39
C LEU A 435 -16.19 12.52 -7.69
N LEU A 436 -15.46 12.05 -6.65
CA LEU A 436 -14.18 11.37 -6.83
C LEU A 436 -14.31 10.08 -7.64
N LEU A 437 -15.30 9.24 -7.30
CA LEU A 437 -15.60 8.01 -8.04
C LEU A 437 -15.99 8.30 -9.48
N PHE A 438 -16.85 9.28 -9.69
CA PHE A 438 -17.30 9.69 -11.01
C PHE A 438 -16.13 10.18 -11.89
N SER A 439 -15.27 11.04 -11.33
CA SER A 439 -14.07 11.55 -11.99
C SER A 439 -13.07 10.44 -12.34
N LYS A 440 -12.84 9.49 -11.41
CA LYS A 440 -12.00 8.32 -11.65
C LYS A 440 -12.58 7.40 -12.72
N GLY A 441 -13.89 7.20 -12.72
CA GLY A 441 -14.61 6.44 -13.75
C GLY A 441 -14.38 7.01 -15.15
N ILE A 442 -14.55 8.33 -15.31
CA ILE A 442 -14.25 9.04 -16.57
C ILE A 442 -12.78 8.86 -16.96
N THR A 443 -11.85 9.01 -16.02
CA THR A 443 -10.42 8.85 -16.29
C THR A 443 -10.11 7.45 -16.83
N PHE A 444 -10.67 6.40 -16.23
CA PHE A 444 -10.44 5.03 -16.69
C PHE A 444 -11.09 4.73 -18.04
N LEU A 445 -12.29 5.26 -18.31
CA LEU A 445 -12.89 5.14 -19.64
C LEU A 445 -12.07 5.86 -20.71
N ASN A 446 -11.53 7.05 -20.40
CA ASN A 446 -10.63 7.77 -21.31
C ASN A 446 -9.31 7.03 -21.55
N LEU A 447 -8.76 6.38 -20.52
CA LEU A 447 -7.57 5.54 -20.67
C LEU A 447 -7.90 4.28 -21.49
N TRP A 448 -9.05 3.66 -21.25
CA TRP A 448 -9.47 2.47 -21.98
C TRP A 448 -9.49 2.71 -23.50
N VAL A 449 -10.02 3.86 -23.96
CA VAL A 449 -9.99 4.22 -25.39
C VAL A 449 -8.58 4.21 -25.98
N ARG A 450 -7.55 4.53 -25.18
CA ARG A 450 -6.15 4.57 -25.63
C ARG A 450 -5.46 3.20 -25.59
N TYR A 451 -5.93 2.29 -24.76
CA TYR A 451 -5.26 1.01 -24.46
C TYR A 451 -6.19 -0.20 -24.69
N LEU A 452 -7.22 -0.05 -25.52
CA LEU A 452 -8.25 -1.08 -25.72
C LEU A 452 -7.69 -2.41 -26.23
N GLU A 453 -6.56 -2.39 -26.93
CA GLU A 453 -5.89 -3.58 -27.47
C GLU A 453 -5.13 -4.37 -26.40
N TYR A 454 -4.81 -3.73 -25.28
CA TYR A 454 -3.94 -4.29 -24.23
C TYR A 454 -4.69 -4.54 -22.92
N ASN A 455 -5.62 -3.67 -22.55
CA ASN A 455 -6.15 -3.58 -21.19
C ASN A 455 -7.60 -4.06 -21.09
N GLU A 456 -7.84 -5.02 -20.20
CA GLU A 456 -9.16 -5.66 -20.03
C GLU A 456 -9.95 -5.07 -18.85
N ILE A 457 -9.29 -4.39 -17.90
CA ILE A 457 -9.91 -3.96 -16.65
C ILE A 457 -10.38 -2.49 -16.64
N LEU A 458 -9.80 -1.62 -17.46
CA LEU A 458 -10.13 -0.18 -17.44
C LEU A 458 -11.60 0.09 -17.80
N PHE A 459 -12.17 -0.63 -18.76
CA PHE A 459 -13.59 -0.50 -19.13
C PHE A 459 -14.55 -0.94 -18.02
N PRO A 460 -14.50 -2.18 -17.52
CA PRO A 460 -15.40 -2.60 -16.44
C PRO A 460 -15.21 -1.76 -15.18
N LEU A 461 -13.97 -1.45 -14.80
CA LEU A 461 -13.69 -0.63 -13.62
C LEU A 461 -14.19 0.81 -13.79
N GLY A 462 -13.98 1.41 -14.97
CA GLY A 462 -14.46 2.75 -15.29
C GLY A 462 -15.98 2.86 -15.17
N ASN A 463 -16.72 1.88 -15.72
CA ASN A 463 -18.18 1.82 -15.59
C ASN A 463 -18.63 1.64 -14.14
N ILE A 464 -18.03 0.70 -13.40
CA ILE A 464 -18.39 0.47 -11.99
C ILE A 464 -18.23 1.75 -11.17
N LEU A 465 -17.11 2.46 -11.33
CA LEU A 465 -16.86 3.71 -10.61
C LEU A 465 -17.82 4.83 -11.03
N LEU A 466 -18.13 4.94 -12.34
CA LEU A 466 -19.05 5.95 -12.86
C LEU A 466 -20.48 5.74 -12.34
N PHE A 467 -21.01 4.52 -12.44
CA PHE A 467 -22.36 4.22 -11.94
C PHE A 467 -22.45 4.32 -10.42
N SER A 468 -21.43 3.84 -9.69
CA SER A 468 -21.38 3.98 -8.22
C SER A 468 -21.32 5.44 -7.80
N GLY A 469 -20.51 6.25 -8.50
CA GLY A 469 -20.44 7.70 -8.30
C GLY A 469 -21.79 8.38 -8.55
N ALA A 470 -22.45 8.09 -9.66
CA ALA A 470 -23.76 8.65 -9.99
C ALA A 470 -24.83 8.29 -8.94
N PHE A 471 -24.87 7.02 -8.51
CA PHE A 471 -25.79 6.56 -7.47
C PHE A 471 -25.55 7.29 -6.14
N LEU A 472 -24.30 7.37 -5.69
CA LEU A 472 -23.95 8.06 -4.43
C LEU A 472 -24.22 9.57 -4.51
N LEU A 473 -24.07 10.19 -5.68
CA LEU A 473 -24.36 11.60 -5.88
C LEU A 473 -25.85 11.88 -5.63
N ILE A 474 -26.74 11.06 -6.21
CA ILE A 474 -28.19 11.13 -5.98
C ILE A 474 -28.50 10.88 -4.49
N ALA A 475 -27.91 9.84 -3.91
CA ALA A 475 -28.12 9.47 -2.51
C ALA A 475 -27.68 10.56 -1.51
N GLY A 476 -26.64 11.34 -1.85
CA GLY A 476 -26.18 12.47 -1.03
C GLY A 476 -26.99 13.74 -1.22
N ILE A 477 -27.47 14.04 -2.43
CA ILE A 477 -28.24 15.28 -2.73
C ILE A 477 -29.68 15.19 -2.20
N LEU A 478 -30.35 14.05 -2.41
CA LEU A 478 -31.79 13.92 -2.11
C LEU A 478 -32.15 14.26 -0.65
N PRO A 479 -31.40 13.81 0.38
CA PRO A 479 -31.68 14.18 1.76
C PRO A 479 -31.46 15.67 2.06
N LEU A 480 -30.52 16.34 1.38
CA LEU A 480 -30.26 17.76 1.56
C LEU A 480 -31.43 18.61 1.03
N VAL A 481 -31.98 18.23 -0.12
CA VAL A 481 -33.18 18.87 -0.70
C VAL A 481 -34.37 18.72 0.26
N GLN A 482 -34.59 17.52 0.80
CA GLN A 482 -35.67 17.27 1.76
C GLN A 482 -35.52 18.05 3.07
N LEU A 483 -34.29 18.25 3.55
CA LEU A 483 -34.02 19.07 4.74
C LEU A 483 -34.35 20.55 4.49
N LYS A 484 -34.03 21.08 3.30
CA LYS A 484 -34.36 22.45 2.91
C LYS A 484 -35.87 22.67 2.77
N VAL A 485 -36.61 21.69 2.24
CA VAL A 485 -38.08 21.76 2.16
C VAL A 485 -38.72 21.75 3.55
N LYS A 486 -38.16 20.99 4.51
CA LYS A 486 -38.64 20.95 5.90
C LYS A 486 -38.27 22.18 6.74
N SER A 487 -37.25 22.95 6.37
CA SER A 487 -36.92 24.20 7.05
C SER A 487 -37.71 25.40 6.54
N ASN A 488 -38.30 25.28 5.33
CA ASN A 488 -39.12 26.31 4.70
C ASN A 488 -40.63 26.10 4.89
N LYS A 489 -41.02 25.00 5.55
CA LYS A 489 -42.36 24.76 6.11
C LYS A 489 -42.26 24.92 7.61
#